data_AF-A0A7C3MPN7-F1
#
_entry.id   AF-A0A7C3MPN7-F1
#
_cell.length_a   1.000
_cell.length_b   1.000
_cell.length_c   1.000
_cell.angle_alpha   90.00
_cell.angle_beta   90.00
_cell.angle_gamma   90.00
#
_symmetry.space_group_name_H-M   'P 1'
#
loop_
_entity.id
_entity.type
_entity.pdbx_description
1 polymer ?
#
loop_
_entity_poly.entity_id
_entity_poly.type
_entity_poly.pdbx_seq_one_letter_code
_entity_poly.pdbx_strand_id
1 'polypeptide(L)' 'MFCYQCSWAVNGTGCTVRGTCGKVPTVSRLQDNLLFAIKGITAYLYHARELGYTDPEI' A
#
# COMPACT_ATOMS: atom_id res chain seq x y z
N MET A 1 1.14 -12.11 -6.83
CA MET A 1 1.13 -10.66 -6.60
C MET A 1 -0.02 -10.07 -7.39
N PHE A 2 -0.43 -8.84 -7.12
CA PHE A 2 -1.22 -8.07 -8.07
C PHE A 2 -0.77 -6.61 -7.96
N CYS A 3 -0.12 -6.09 -8.98
CA CYS A 3 0.37 -4.72 -8.96
C CYS A 3 0.16 -4.03 -10.31
N TYR A 4 -0.55 -2.91 -10.27
CA TYR A 4 -0.98 -2.10 -11.41
C TYR A 4 -0.67 -0.60 -11.24
N GLN A 5 0.23 -0.25 -10.33
CA GLN A 5 0.45 1.15 -9.92
C GLN A 5 1.22 2.00 -10.96
N CYS A 6 1.95 1.36 -11.88
CA CYS A 6 2.73 2.05 -12.91
C CYS A 6 2.15 1.78 -14.29
N SER A 7 2.38 2.72 -15.22
CA SER A 7 1.88 2.64 -16.61
C SER A 7 2.42 1.46 -17.43
N TRP A 8 3.46 0.79 -16.93
CA TRP A 8 4.12 -0.35 -17.58
C TRP A 8 3.66 -1.69 -17.03
N ALA A 9 2.52 -1.74 -16.33
CA ALA A 9 1.95 -3.01 -15.89
C ALA A 9 1.71 -3.95 -17.08
N VAL A 10 1.82 -5.28 -16.87
CA VAL A 10 1.65 -6.27 -17.94
C VAL A 10 0.29 -6.06 -18.63
N ASN A 11 0.32 -5.93 -19.96
CA ASN A 11 -0.84 -5.64 -20.82
C ASN A 11 -1.67 -4.41 -20.39
N GLY A 12 -1.08 -3.46 -19.66
CA GLY A 12 -1.78 -2.30 -19.12
C GLY A 12 -2.83 -2.62 -18.05
N THR A 13 -2.85 -3.85 -17.51
CA THR A 13 -3.89 -4.31 -16.57
C THR A 13 -3.33 -4.60 -15.19
N GLY A 14 -2.24 -5.37 -15.08
CA GLY A 14 -1.65 -5.72 -13.80
C GLY A 14 -0.60 -6.83 -13.87
N CYS A 15 0.44 -6.70 -13.05
CA CYS A 15 1.48 -7.72 -12.89
C CYS A 15 1.02 -8.79 -11.89
N THR A 16 0.87 -10.05 -12.34
CA THR A 16 0.38 -11.17 -11.50
C THR A 16 1.47 -12.15 -11.05
N VAL A 17 2.48 -12.37 -11.89
CA VAL A 17 3.61 -13.30 -11.64
C VAL A 17 4.87 -12.54 -11.21
N ARG A 18 5.33 -11.58 -12.00
CA ARG A 18 6.49 -10.72 -11.69
C ARG A 18 6.24 -9.33 -12.26
N GLY A 19 6.73 -8.29 -11.59
CA GLY A 19 6.63 -6.92 -12.09
C GLY A 19 7.52 -6.72 -13.32
N THR A 20 7.05 -5.94 -14.30
CA THR A 20 7.86 -5.47 -15.43
C THR A 20 9.05 -4.63 -14.97
N CYS A 21 8.91 -3.93 -13.84
CA CYS A 21 9.98 -3.23 -13.13
C CYS A 21 10.94 -4.15 -12.35
N GLY A 22 10.78 -5.48 -12.44
CA GLY A 22 11.62 -6.46 -11.75
C GLY A 22 11.14 -6.84 -10.33
N LYS A 23 10.13 -6.17 -9.78
CA LYS A 23 9.56 -6.47 -8.46
C LYS A 23 9.16 -7.96 -8.36
N VAL A 24 9.63 -8.63 -7.31
CA VAL A 24 9.32 -10.04 -7.02
C VAL A 24 8.03 -10.20 -6.19
N PRO A 25 7.34 -11.36 -6.24
CA PRO A 25 6.08 -11.58 -5.52
C PRO A 25 6.15 -11.24 -4.03
N THR A 26 7.23 -11.66 -3.37
CA THR A 26 7.44 -11.45 -1.94
C THR A 26 7.46 -9.97 -1.58
N VAL A 27 8.23 -9.16 -2.32
CA VAL A 27 8.30 -7.71 -2.11
C VAL A 27 6.95 -7.05 -2.38
N SER A 28 6.23 -7.47 -3.42
CA SER A 28 4.88 -6.94 -3.67
C SER A 28 3.94 -7.21 -2.50
N ARG A 29 3.92 -8.44 -1.96
CA ARG A 29 3.04 -8.79 -0.84
C ARG A 29 3.44 -8.08 0.46
N LEU A 30 4.74 -7.84 0.69
CA LEU A 30 5.20 -7.04 1.83
C LEU A 30 4.75 -5.58 1.70
N GLN A 31 4.78 -5.00 0.50
CA GLN A 31 4.21 -3.66 0.25
C GLN A 31 2.69 -3.64 0.48
N ASP A 32 1.97 -4.69 0.05
CA ASP A 32 0.53 -4.81 0.30
C ASP A 32 0.22 -4.90 1.81
N ASN A 33 1.02 -5.69 2.57
CA ASN A 33 0.91 -5.78 4.02
C ASN A 33 1.22 -4.46 4.72
N LEU A 34 2.25 -3.73 4.26
CA LEU A 34 2.59 -2.41 4.78
C LEU A 34 1.42 -1.44 4.60
N LEU A 35 0.80 -1.41 3.42
CA LEU A 35 -0.40 -0.59 3.17
C LEU A 35 -1.56 -0.99 4.07
N PHE A 36 -1.76 -2.29 4.32
CA PHE A 36 -2.80 -2.77 5.24
C PHE A 36 -2.55 -2.29 6.67
N ALA A 37 -1.31 -2.41 7.16
CA ALA A 37 -0.93 -1.94 8.50
C ALA A 37 -1.12 -0.43 8.65
N ILE A 38 -0.66 0.36 7.66
CA ILE A 38 -0.83 1.82 7.66
C ILE A 38 -2.32 2.20 7.70
N LYS A 39 -3.17 1.53 6.93
CA LYS A 39 -4.63 1.76 6.98
C LYS A 39 -5.19 1.56 8.39
N GLY A 40 -4.74 0.52 9.08
CA GLY A 40 -5.12 0.28 10.49
C GLY A 40 -4.69 1.42 11.41
N ILE A 41 -3.44 1.88 11.31
CA ILE A 41 -2.93 3.02 12.10
C ILE A 41 -3.74 4.29 11.81
N THR A 42 -4.00 4.57 10.53
CA THR A 42 -4.78 5.77 10.14
C THR A 42 -6.22 5.73 10.64
N ALA A 43 -6.82 4.56 10.84
CA ALA A 43 -8.16 4.45 11.42
C ALA A 43 -8.19 4.95 12.87
N TYR A 44 -7.19 4.59 13.69
CA TYR A 44 -7.07 5.11 15.05
C TYR A 44 -6.78 6.61 15.07
N LEU A 45 -5.87 7.08 14.21
CA LEU A 45 -5.56 8.50 14.10
C LEU A 45 -6.79 9.32 13.68
N TYR A 46 -7.60 8.80 12.76
CA TYR A 46 -8.84 9.43 12.34
C TYR A 46 -9.79 9.67 13.53
N HIS A 47 -10.03 8.65 14.35
CA HIS A 47 -10.86 8.79 15.54
C HIS A 47 -10.23 9.67 16.63
N ALA A 48 -8.91 9.64 16.78
CA ALA A 48 -8.22 10.56 17.69
C ALA A 48 -8.44 12.03 17.28
N ARG A 49 -8.43 12.32 15.96
CA ARG A 49 -8.73 13.66 15.41
C ARG A 49 -10.17 14.07 15.66
N GLU A 50 -11.14 13.15 15.58
CA GLU A 50 -12.55 13.43 15.92
C GLU A 50 -12.73 13.81 17.41
N LEU A 51 -11.87 13.29 18.29
CA LEU A 51 -11.81 13.63 19.72
C LEU A 51 -10.99 14.90 20.01
N GLY A 52 -10.43 15.55 18.97
CA GLY A 52 -9.64 16.78 19.10
C GLY A 52 -8.14 16.56 19.39
N TYR A 53 -7.64 15.33 19.30
CA TYR A 53 -6.21 15.03 19.47
C TYR A 53 -5.48 15.01 18.12
N THR A 54 -4.33 15.68 18.07
CA THR A 54 -3.44 15.71 16.90
C THR A 54 -1.99 15.55 17.33
N ASP A 55 -1.21 14.80 16.56
CA ASP A 55 0.24 14.65 16.75
C ASP A 55 0.96 15.20 15.50
N PRO A 56 1.87 16.19 15.62
CA PRO A 56 2.60 16.73 14.47
C PRO A 56 3.59 15.73 13.84
N GLU A 57 3.95 14.65 14.54
CA GLU A 57 4.82 13.61 14.00
C GLU A 57 4.06 12.56 13.16
N ILE A 58 2.72 12.56 13.18
CA ILE A 58 1.84 11.56 12.53
C ILE A 58 0.73 12.21 11.67
#